data_AF-A0A820R3X6-F1
#
_entry.id   AF-A0A820R3X6-F1
#
_cell.length_a   1.000
_cell.length_b   1.000
_cell.length_c   1.000
_cell.angle_alpha   90.00
_cell.angle_beta   90.00
_cell.angle_gamma   90.00
#
_symmetry.space_group_name_H-M   'P 1'
#
loop_
_entity.id
_entity.type
_entity.pdbx_description
1 polymer ?
#
loop_
_entity_poly.entity_id
_entity_poly.type
_entity_poly.pdbx_seq_one_letter_code
_entity_poly.pdbx_strand_id
1 'polypeptide(L)'
;NWLENNFIENIRAQQWYNGEPPKNLSGFINDKSNRLIGWATMRQLRVKSTLCQVQNEITSTCQYDYSFHNEDKYSYKPGWKNSIIKNYSSSITQSFQYSTSKDL
;
A
#
# COMPACT_ATOMS: atom_id res chain seq x y z
N ASN A 1 13.78 -0.44 2.34
CA ASN A 1 13.73 0.06 0.95
C ASN A 1 13.64 -1.12 -0.04
N TRP A 2 12.57 -1.91 0.03
CA TRP A 2 12.40 -3.11 -0.82
C TRP A 2 11.37 -2.88 -1.92
N LEU A 3 10.26 -2.21 -1.60
CA LEU A 3 9.20 -1.95 -2.57
C LEU A 3 9.71 -1.13 -3.76
N GLU A 4 10.42 -0.04 -3.49
CA GLU A 4 10.95 0.84 -4.53
C GLU A 4 12.07 0.18 -5.34
N ASN A 5 13.00 -0.51 -4.67
CA ASN A 5 14.22 -1.01 -5.31
C ASN A 5 14.11 -2.44 -5.86
N ASN A 6 13.09 -3.22 -5.48
CA ASN A 6 12.95 -4.60 -5.95
C ASN A 6 11.60 -4.82 -6.61
N PHE A 7 10.51 -4.49 -5.92
CA PHE A 7 9.18 -4.79 -6.43
C PHE A 7 8.84 -3.97 -7.69
N ILE A 8 9.04 -2.65 -7.64
CA ILE A 8 8.74 -1.76 -8.78
C ILE A 8 9.60 -2.12 -10.01
N GLU A 9 10.86 -2.45 -9.81
CA GLU A 9 11.74 -2.86 -10.91
C GLU A 9 11.31 -4.19 -11.53
N ASN A 10 10.86 -5.15 -10.72
CA ASN A 10 10.59 -6.50 -11.21
C ASN A 10 9.16 -6.72 -11.72
N ILE A 11 8.21 -5.85 -11.40
CA ILE A 11 6.81 -5.97 -11.85
C ILE A 11 6.61 -5.61 -13.33
N ARG A 12 7.61 -5.00 -13.98
CA ARG A 12 7.59 -4.68 -15.41
C ARG A 12 8.86 -5.18 -16.07
N ALA A 13 8.77 -5.57 -17.34
CA ALA A 13 9.93 -5.90 -18.15
C ALA A 13 10.92 -4.72 -18.19
N GLN A 14 12.13 -4.93 -17.69
CA GLN A 14 13.22 -3.97 -17.79
C GLN A 14 14.04 -4.19 -19.07
N GLN A 15 15.01 -3.31 -19.28
CA GLN A 15 16.02 -3.47 -20.33
C GLN A 15 16.67 -4.87 -20.27
N TRP A 16 17.13 -5.32 -21.43
CA TRP A 16 17.95 -6.53 -21.53
C TRP A 16 19.32 -6.31 -20.90
N TYR A 17 20.03 -7.40 -20.63
CA TYR A 17 21.38 -7.37 -20.04
C TYR A 17 22.39 -6.54 -20.87
N ASN A 18 22.11 -6.31 -22.15
CA ASN A 18 22.90 -5.50 -23.08
C ASN A 18 22.39 -4.05 -23.24
N GLY A 19 21.43 -3.62 -22.41
CA GLY A 19 20.86 -2.26 -22.46
C GLY A 19 19.78 -2.05 -23.53
N GLU A 20 19.48 -3.06 -24.36
CA GLU A 20 18.41 -2.94 -25.36
C GLU A 20 17.04 -2.81 -24.68
N PRO A 21 16.13 -1.98 -25.22
CA PRO A 21 14.78 -1.84 -24.67
C PRO A 21 13.96 -3.13 -24.85
N PRO A 22 13.03 -3.42 -23.93
CA PRO A 22 12.18 -4.62 -23.96
C PRO A 22 11.03 -4.47 -24.97
N LYS A 23 11.35 -4.47 -26.27
CA LYS A 23 10.37 -4.31 -27.37
C LYS A 23 9.31 -5.43 -27.30
N ASN A 24 8.04 -5.07 -27.46
CA ASN A 24 6.87 -5.97 -27.42
C ASN A 24 6.63 -6.70 -26.08
N LEU A 25 7.21 -6.20 -24.96
CA LEU A 25 7.07 -6.81 -23.64
C LEU A 25 6.30 -5.95 -22.62
N SER A 26 5.47 -5.00 -23.07
CA SER A 26 4.75 -4.05 -22.19
C SER A 26 3.82 -4.71 -21.15
N GLY A 27 3.39 -5.95 -21.40
CA GLY A 27 2.57 -6.76 -20.48
C GLY A 27 3.33 -7.82 -19.72
N PHE A 28 4.67 -7.89 -19.81
CA PHE A 28 5.46 -8.93 -19.13
C PHE A 28 6.12 -8.38 -17.86
N ILE A 29 6.33 -9.28 -16.89
CA ILE A 29 7.18 -9.01 -15.72
C ILE A 29 8.66 -9.17 -16.10
N ASN A 30 9.58 -8.84 -15.19
CA ASN A 30 11.01 -8.73 -15.54
C ASN A 30 11.70 -10.05 -15.96
N ASP A 31 11.04 -11.20 -15.74
CA ASP A 31 11.47 -12.50 -16.28
C ASP A 31 11.27 -12.64 -17.80
N LYS A 32 10.54 -11.69 -18.41
CA LYS A 32 10.26 -11.60 -19.85
C LYS A 32 9.52 -12.82 -20.42
N SER A 33 8.91 -13.63 -19.55
CA SER A 33 8.23 -14.89 -19.89
C SER A 33 6.80 -14.91 -19.39
N ASN A 34 6.55 -14.38 -18.19
CA ASN A 34 5.21 -14.31 -17.59
C ASN A 34 4.54 -12.96 -17.85
N ARG A 35 3.23 -12.98 -18.10
CA ARG A 35 2.43 -11.78 -18.31
C ARG A 35 1.80 -11.28 -17.02
N LEU A 36 1.90 -9.98 -16.78
CA LEU A 36 1.12 -9.27 -15.78
C LEU A 36 -0.27 -8.99 -16.33
N ILE A 37 -1.30 -9.57 -15.71
CA ILE A 37 -2.69 -9.26 -16.02
C ILE A 37 -3.18 -8.17 -15.06
N GLY A 38 -3.62 -7.04 -15.62
CA GLY A 38 -4.07 -5.89 -14.85
C GLY A 38 -2.92 -5.12 -14.20
N TRP A 39 -3.02 -4.94 -12.88
CA TRP A 39 -2.19 -4.07 -12.06
C TRP A 39 -2.04 -4.65 -10.65
N ALA A 40 -0.93 -4.34 -9.98
CA ALA A 40 -0.77 -4.68 -8.58
C ALA A 40 -1.55 -3.70 -7.71
N THR A 41 -2.30 -4.25 -6.74
CA THR A 41 -3.05 -3.49 -5.75
C THR A 41 -2.45 -3.74 -4.37
N MET A 42 -2.16 -2.66 -3.65
CA MET A 42 -1.73 -2.73 -2.25
C MET A 42 -2.91 -2.42 -1.33
N ARG A 43 -3.11 -3.25 -0.30
CA ARG A 43 -4.12 -3.05 0.74
C ARG A 43 -3.47 -3.09 2.12
N GLN A 44 -3.93 -2.23 3.03
CA GLN A 44 -3.47 -2.19 4.41
C GLN A 44 -4.62 -2.43 5.38
N LEU A 45 -4.37 -3.26 6.39
CA LEU A 45 -5.25 -3.45 7.56
C LEU A 45 -4.62 -2.76 8.78
N ARG A 46 -5.46 -2.19 9.65
CA ARG A 46 -5.03 -1.51 10.87
C ARG A 46 -5.96 -1.83 12.02
N VAL A 47 -5.45 -1.67 13.24
CA VAL A 47 -6.21 -1.77 14.49
C VAL A 47 -6.62 -0.37 14.94
N LYS A 48 -7.80 -0.24 15.55
CA LYS A 48 -8.32 1.03 16.09
C LYS A 48 -7.31 1.69 17.03
N SER A 49 -6.98 2.95 16.76
CA SER A 49 -6.02 3.72 17.57
C SER A 49 -6.47 3.93 19.02
N THR A 50 -7.78 3.94 19.29
CA THR A 50 -8.33 4.11 20.64
C THR A 50 -8.01 2.95 21.58
N LEU A 51 -7.78 1.75 21.04
CA LEU A 51 -7.31 0.62 21.85
C LEU A 51 -5.89 0.89 22.36
N CYS A 52 -5.14 1.69 21.60
CA CYS A 52 -3.78 2.09 21.90
C CYS A 52 -3.64 3.42 22.64
N GLN A 53 -4.52 3.68 23.60
CA GLN A 53 -4.29 4.74 24.56
C GLN A 53 -3.27 4.24 25.60
N VAL A 54 -2.04 4.74 25.51
CA VAL A 54 -0.99 4.49 26.50
C VAL A 54 -1.52 4.94 27.86
N GLN A 55 -1.85 3.97 28.71
CA GLN A 55 -2.55 4.23 29.95
C GLN A 55 -1.60 4.78 31.03
N ASN A 56 -0.29 4.49 30.93
CA ASN A 56 0.75 4.89 31.88
C ASN A 56 2.03 5.35 31.16
N GLU A 57 2.73 6.33 31.72
CA GLU A 57 3.99 6.92 31.20
C GLU A 57 5.18 5.93 31.13
N ILE A 58 5.02 4.71 31.63
CA ILE A 58 6.09 3.70 31.77
C ILE A 58 6.35 2.95 30.45
N THR A 59 5.34 2.80 29.59
CA THR A 59 5.47 2.09 28.30
C THR A 59 5.01 2.99 27.16
N SER A 60 5.96 3.46 26.36
CA SER A 60 5.69 4.30 25.18
C SER A 60 5.12 3.53 23.98
N THR A 61 5.07 2.19 24.07
CA THR A 61 4.64 1.32 22.99
C THR A 61 3.30 0.69 23.31
N CYS A 62 2.34 0.89 22.42
CA CYS A 62 1.11 0.12 22.41
C CYS A 62 1.09 -0.81 21.19
N GLN A 63 0.82 -2.09 21.45
CA GLN A 63 0.68 -3.11 20.42
C GLN A 63 -0.58 -3.93 20.72
N TYR A 64 -1.47 -4.04 19.74
CA TYR A 64 -2.62 -4.94 19.77
C TYR A 64 -2.58 -5.81 18.53
N ASP A 65 -2.88 -7.09 18.73
CA ASP A 65 -3.03 -8.02 17.63
C ASP A 65 -4.27 -7.69 16.82
N TYR A 66 -4.21 -7.91 15.51
CA TYR A 66 -5.35 -7.69 14.64
C TYR A 66 -6.44 -8.74 14.86
N SER A 67 -7.70 -8.29 14.89
CA SER A 67 -8.90 -9.12 14.83
C SER A 67 -10.02 -8.36 14.09
N PHE A 68 -11.00 -9.10 13.57
CA PHE A 68 -12.15 -8.47 12.89
C PHE A 68 -12.95 -7.50 13.79
N HIS A 69 -12.90 -7.67 15.11
CA HIS A 69 -13.60 -6.81 16.08
C HIS A 69 -12.87 -5.47 16.31
N ASN A 70 -11.54 -5.50 16.22
CA ASN A 70 -10.69 -4.33 16.49
C ASN A 70 -10.14 -3.66 15.22
N GLU A 71 -10.53 -4.13 14.04
CA GLU A 71 -10.20 -3.51 12.76
C GLU A 71 -10.64 -2.04 12.72
N ASP A 72 -9.72 -1.18 12.29
CA ASP A 72 -9.97 0.22 12.00
C ASP A 72 -10.68 0.36 10.64
N LYS A 73 -11.93 0.79 10.69
CA LYS A 73 -12.81 0.99 9.52
C LYS A 73 -13.03 2.46 9.19
N TYR A 74 -12.25 3.37 9.77
CA TYR A 74 -12.35 4.79 9.48
C TYR A 74 -11.62 5.14 8.18
N SER A 75 -12.16 6.15 7.49
CA SER A 75 -11.50 6.77 6.34
C SER A 75 -10.58 7.88 6.81
N TYR A 76 -9.38 7.96 6.24
CA TYR A 76 -8.36 8.92 6.62
C TYR A 76 -7.95 9.79 5.44
N LYS A 77 -7.17 10.82 5.74
CA LYS A 77 -6.39 11.57 4.76
C LYS A 77 -4.95 11.04 4.72
N PRO A 78 -4.18 11.38 3.67
CA PRO A 78 -2.80 10.91 3.53
C PRO A 78 -1.97 11.11 4.80
N GLY A 79 -1.25 10.06 5.18
CA GLY A 79 -0.50 10.00 6.44
C GLY A 79 -1.37 9.69 7.68
N TRP A 80 -2.53 9.06 7.50
CA TRP A 80 -3.43 8.63 8.58
C TRP A 80 -3.94 9.78 9.45
N LYS A 81 -4.15 10.95 8.83
CA LYS A 81 -4.61 12.16 9.52
C LYS A 81 -6.12 12.34 9.38
N ASN A 82 -6.74 12.92 10.40
CA ASN A 82 -8.18 13.21 10.41
C ASN A 82 -8.53 14.53 9.69
N SER A 83 -7.57 15.45 9.56
CA SER A 83 -7.78 16.76 8.93
C SER A 83 -6.92 16.98 7.69
N ILE A 84 -7.42 17.84 6.80
CA ILE A 84 -6.71 18.23 5.58
C ILE A 84 -5.64 19.24 5.94
N ILE A 85 -4.37 18.84 5.87
CA ILE A 85 -3.23 19.76 6.00
C ILE A 85 -2.81 20.30 4.63
N LYS A 86 -3.09 19.55 3.55
CA LYS A 86 -2.75 19.88 2.16
C LYS A 86 -3.81 19.34 1.20
N ASN A 87 -4.01 20.01 0.08
CA ASN A 87 -4.89 19.53 -0.98
C ASN A 87 -4.16 18.43 -1.78
N TYR A 88 -4.65 17.19 -1.67
CA TYR A 88 -4.16 16.04 -2.43
C TYR A 88 -5.07 15.78 -3.64
N SER A 89 -4.54 15.09 -4.65
CA SER A 89 -5.38 14.62 -5.76
C SER A 89 -6.47 13.67 -5.26
N SER A 90 -7.53 13.52 -6.06
CA SER A 90 -8.64 12.61 -5.78
C SER A 90 -8.17 11.16 -5.65
N SER A 91 -7.29 10.72 -6.54
CA SER A 91 -6.73 9.35 -6.54
C SER A 91 -5.98 9.04 -5.25
N ILE A 92 -5.11 9.95 -4.80
CA ILE A 92 -4.38 9.79 -3.53
C ILE A 92 -5.38 9.75 -2.37
N THR A 93 -6.37 10.63 -2.36
CA THR A 93 -7.37 10.69 -1.27
C THR A 93 -8.19 9.39 -1.19
N GLN A 94 -8.54 8.81 -2.32
CA GLN A 94 -9.29 7.56 -2.41
C GLN A 94 -8.51 6.37 -1.82
N SER A 95 -7.18 6.34 -1.95
CA SER A 95 -6.32 5.30 -1.37
C SER A 95 -6.33 5.25 0.17
N PHE A 96 -6.79 6.30 0.85
CA PHE A 96 -6.90 6.35 2.31
C PHE A 96 -8.35 6.21 2.81
N GLN A 97 -9.31 6.03 1.90
CA GLN A 97 -10.69 5.71 2.26
C GLN A 97 -10.80 4.22 2.59
N TYR A 98 -11.58 3.91 3.62
CA TYR A 98 -11.84 2.52 3.98
C TYR A 98 -12.69 1.85 2.89
N SER A 99 -12.26 0.67 2.46
CA SER A 99 -12.97 -0.19 1.51
C SER A 99 -13.01 -1.61 2.02
N THR A 100 -14.13 -2.30 1.78
CA THR A 100 -14.25 -3.72 2.09
C THR A 100 -13.68 -4.56 0.95
N SER A 101 -13.48 -5.86 1.17
CA SER A 101 -13.02 -6.79 0.13
C SER A 101 -13.96 -6.86 -1.08
N LYS A 102 -15.21 -6.42 -0.96
CA LYS A 102 -16.17 -6.37 -2.07
C LYS A 102 -16.05 -5.10 -2.91
N ASP A 103 -15.41 -4.07 -2.38
CA ASP A 103 -15.30 -2.75 -3.01
C ASP A 103 -13.97 -2.57 -3.77
N LEU A 104 -13.15 -3.63 -3.83
CA LEU A 104 -11.83 -3.68 -4.47
C LEU A 104 -11.86 -4.46 -5.79
#